data_AF-A0A7U2EQH3-F1
#
_entry.id   AF-A0A7U2EQH3-F1
#
_cell.length_a   1.000
_cell.length_b   1.000
_cell.length_c   1.000
_cell.angle_alpha   90.00
_cell.angle_beta   90.00
_cell.angle_gamma   90.00
#
_symmetry.space_group_name_H-M   'P 1'
#
loop_
_entity.id
_entity.type
_entity.pdbx_description
1 polymer ?
#
loop_
_entity_poly.entity_id
_entity_poly.type
_entity_poly.pdbx_seq_one_letter_code
_entity_poly.pdbx_strand_id
1 'polypeptide(L)'
;MSPVSRGFAGFLRQQSFRLPSSLRAAVFGGREQFFQPNTIRNSRNFGSSFLRRYEYQYKSQLAQKPSVFVNNDPVLRQVAQTRQPVTIYRAPKNRWYYLKVYGTAALWIGTGAYSIKFQDDVKDLKDLAFFIRPTYVVVGIGFIIIGSYICTAPVNRMRALEVLPSIHGGPMQLRMTVRSAPWTKERVVFANLGGPTISEKTNPMVEELMEAERARKQSVFQGLEHESIITRSWEYSARWVHQKWTNFFLSFKFAVLRFGIAKVEVQGEKWKIDCSGWLLEDGKAIDRLIPEE
;
A
#
# COMPACT_ATOMS: atom_id res chain seq x y z
N MET A 1 19.42 -34.53 52.10
CA MET A 1 20.45 -33.56 51.69
C MET A 1 21.19 -34.20 50.52
N SER A 2 21.28 -33.71 49.29
CA SER A 2 21.03 -32.41 48.63
C SER A 2 20.90 -32.67 47.11
N PRO A 3 20.17 -31.84 46.33
CA PRO A 3 19.95 -32.05 44.90
C PRO A 3 21.05 -31.40 44.03
N VAL A 4 21.41 -32.05 42.92
CA VAL A 4 22.42 -31.58 41.95
C VAL A 4 21.80 -30.59 40.96
N SER A 5 22.25 -29.34 41.09
CA SER A 5 22.38 -28.22 40.12
C SER A 5 21.51 -28.17 38.85
N ARG A 6 20.36 -27.48 38.96
CA ARG A 6 19.79 -26.65 37.88
C ARG A 6 20.55 -25.33 37.82
N GLY A 7 21.66 -25.26 37.07
CA GLY A 7 22.59 -24.11 37.17
C GLY A 7 23.15 -23.51 35.88
N PHE A 8 22.93 -24.09 34.70
CA PHE A 8 23.59 -23.59 33.47
C PHE A 8 22.66 -23.07 32.37
N ALA A 9 21.35 -23.22 32.51
CA ALA A 9 20.39 -22.71 31.51
C ALA A 9 20.03 -21.21 31.70
N GLY A 10 20.45 -20.59 32.81
CA GLY A 10 20.10 -19.20 33.15
C GLY A 10 21.05 -18.15 32.58
N PHE A 11 22.33 -18.49 32.40
CA PHE A 11 23.37 -17.48 32.09
C PHE A 11 23.41 -17.07 30.61
N LEU A 12 22.93 -17.93 29.69
CA LEU A 12 22.83 -17.59 28.26
C LEU A 12 21.55 -16.82 27.92
N ARG A 13 20.62 -16.64 28.87
CA ARG A 13 19.36 -15.90 28.65
C ARG A 13 19.48 -14.39 28.88
N GLN A 14 20.60 -13.89 29.42
CA GLN A 14 20.73 -12.48 29.81
C GLN A 14 21.60 -11.60 28.90
N GLN A 15 22.16 -12.15 27.82
CA GLN A 15 22.82 -11.35 26.77
C GLN A 15 22.08 -11.50 25.45
N SER A 16 20.86 -10.96 25.40
CA SER A 16 20.18 -10.74 24.13
C SER A 16 20.91 -9.65 23.36
N PHE A 17 21.73 -10.05 22.39
CA PHE A 17 22.21 -9.17 21.33
C PHE A 17 21.05 -8.35 20.77
N ARG A 18 21.24 -7.04 20.65
CA ARG A 18 20.29 -6.10 20.03
C ARG A 18 20.26 -6.36 18.52
N LEU A 19 19.60 -7.44 18.13
CA LEU A 19 19.37 -7.78 16.73
C LEU A 19 17.96 -7.36 16.30
N PRO A 20 17.79 -6.89 15.05
CA PRO A 20 16.49 -6.60 14.45
C PRO A 20 15.51 -7.77 14.55
N SER A 21 14.21 -7.46 14.68
CA SER A 21 13.11 -8.43 14.90
C SER A 21 13.07 -9.57 13.89
N SER A 22 13.48 -9.32 12.64
CA SER A 22 13.55 -10.32 11.57
C SER A 22 14.58 -11.42 11.81
N LEU A 23 15.75 -11.08 12.35
CA LEU A 23 16.81 -12.06 12.67
C LEU A 23 16.47 -12.89 13.90
N ARG A 24 15.70 -12.32 14.85
CA ARG A 24 15.23 -13.05 16.03
C ARG A 24 14.23 -14.17 15.65
N ALA A 25 13.37 -13.92 14.65
CA ALA A 25 12.44 -14.92 14.15
C ALA A 25 13.16 -16.06 13.39
N ALA A 26 14.22 -15.73 12.64
CA ALA A 26 14.99 -16.73 11.89
C ALA A 26 15.83 -17.66 12.78
N VAL A 27 16.36 -17.18 13.92
CA VAL A 27 17.25 -17.98 14.77
C VAL A 27 16.50 -18.86 15.79
N PHE A 28 15.30 -18.45 16.20
CA PHE A 28 14.54 -19.15 17.26
C PHE A 28 13.17 -19.70 16.81
N GLY A 29 12.79 -19.51 15.54
CA GLY A 29 11.51 -19.96 14.98
C GLY A 29 11.55 -21.41 14.49
N GLY A 30 11.68 -22.37 15.39
CA GLY A 30 11.63 -23.79 15.05
C GLY A 30 10.74 -24.58 16.01
N ARG A 31 9.43 -24.62 15.75
CA ARG A 31 8.56 -25.70 16.26
C ARG A 31 7.32 -25.84 15.38
N GLU A 32 7.36 -26.86 14.52
CA GLU A 32 6.24 -27.29 13.69
C GLU A 32 5.12 -27.90 14.53
N GLN A 33 3.87 -27.56 14.21
CA GLN A 33 2.68 -28.33 14.58
C GLN A 33 1.93 -28.70 13.31
N PHE A 34 1.64 -29.99 13.22
CA PHE A 34 1.15 -30.75 12.07
C PHE A 34 -0.17 -30.21 11.47
N PHE A 35 -0.20 -30.13 10.14
CA PHE A 35 -1.38 -29.87 9.33
C PHE A 35 -1.80 -31.17 8.62
N GLN A 36 -3.06 -31.59 8.76
CA GLN A 36 -3.65 -32.70 7.98
C GLN A 36 -4.65 -32.13 6.95
N PRO A 37 -4.50 -32.42 5.64
CA PRO A 37 -5.49 -32.04 4.64
C PRO A 37 -6.44 -33.22 4.33
N ASN A 38 -7.75 -33.01 4.49
CA ASN A 38 -8.74 -33.90 3.89
C ASN A 38 -9.08 -33.41 2.48
N THR A 39 -8.67 -34.20 1.51
CA THR A 39 -9.03 -34.13 0.09
C THR A 39 -10.50 -34.49 -0.13
N ILE A 40 -11.26 -33.65 -0.84
CA ILE A 40 -12.46 -34.08 -1.56
C ILE A 40 -12.37 -33.62 -3.02
N ARG A 41 -12.72 -34.58 -3.88
CA ARG A 41 -12.47 -34.74 -5.30
C ARG A 41 -13.70 -34.30 -6.12
N ASN A 42 -13.45 -33.70 -7.29
CA ASN A 42 -14.28 -33.61 -8.49
C ASN A 42 -15.69 -32.98 -8.43
N SER A 43 -15.89 -31.94 -9.26
CA SER A 43 -16.69 -32.09 -10.49
C SER A 43 -16.38 -30.95 -11.47
N ARG A 44 -16.08 -31.33 -12.73
CA ARG A 44 -16.03 -30.42 -13.89
C ARG A 44 -17.46 -30.25 -14.40
N ASN A 45 -17.89 -29.02 -14.68
CA ASN A 45 -19.02 -28.76 -15.55
C ASN A 45 -18.62 -27.77 -16.64
N PHE A 46 -18.77 -28.20 -17.89
CA PHE A 46 -18.76 -27.37 -19.08
C PHE A 46 -20.17 -26.84 -19.30
N GLY A 47 -20.31 -25.53 -19.54
CA GLY A 47 -21.58 -24.89 -19.88
C GLY A 47 -21.35 -23.49 -20.41
N SER A 48 -21.30 -23.35 -21.73
CA SER A 48 -21.39 -22.09 -22.45
C SER A 48 -22.83 -21.57 -22.42
N SER A 49 -23.04 -20.29 -22.14
CA SER A 49 -23.80 -19.35 -22.99
C SER A 49 -24.23 -18.09 -22.21
N PHE A 50 -24.12 -16.97 -22.92
CA PHE A 50 -24.50 -15.62 -22.58
C PHE A 50 -25.94 -15.51 -22.05
N LEU A 51 -26.14 -14.78 -20.95
CA LEU A 51 -27.14 -13.70 -20.78
C LEU A 51 -27.06 -13.14 -19.36
N ARG A 52 -26.95 -11.81 -19.28
CA ARG A 52 -26.90 -10.99 -18.06
C ARG A 52 -28.16 -11.24 -17.22
N ARG A 53 -28.02 -11.84 -16.04
CA ARG A 53 -29.11 -11.98 -15.05
C ARG A 53 -28.53 -11.76 -13.66
N TYR A 54 -29.21 -10.96 -12.83
CA TYR A 54 -28.89 -10.79 -11.42
C TYR A 54 -28.75 -12.16 -10.76
N GLU A 55 -27.57 -12.50 -10.22
CA GLU A 55 -27.40 -13.71 -9.42
C GLU A 55 -28.05 -13.49 -8.05
N TYR A 56 -29.29 -13.95 -7.93
CA TYR A 56 -29.89 -14.26 -6.63
C TYR A 56 -29.48 -15.69 -6.28
N GLN A 57 -28.36 -15.83 -5.58
CA GLN A 57 -27.90 -17.14 -5.10
C GLN A 57 -28.75 -17.54 -3.89
N TYR A 58 -29.93 -18.11 -4.13
CA TYR A 58 -30.77 -18.69 -3.09
C TYR A 58 -30.15 -20.02 -2.65
N LYS A 59 -29.22 -19.97 -1.69
CA LYS A 59 -28.85 -21.16 -0.92
C LYS A 59 -29.91 -21.38 0.16
N SER A 60 -30.56 -22.53 0.07
CA SER A 60 -31.51 -23.09 1.01
C SER A 60 -31.04 -22.99 2.46
N GLN A 61 -31.99 -22.56 3.29
CA GLN A 61 -32.02 -22.52 4.74
C GLN A 61 -31.02 -23.44 5.47
N LEU A 62 -29.90 -22.86 5.91
CA LEU A 62 -29.26 -23.22 7.16
C LEU A 62 -29.41 -21.99 8.05
N ALA A 63 -30.06 -22.16 9.20
CA ALA A 63 -30.29 -21.11 10.18
C ALA A 63 -29.01 -20.28 10.37
N GLN A 64 -29.05 -19.01 9.96
CA GLN A 64 -27.96 -18.07 10.17
C GLN A 64 -27.78 -17.90 11.68
N LYS A 65 -26.77 -18.57 12.25
CA LYS A 65 -26.22 -18.15 13.54
C LYS A 65 -25.91 -16.64 13.39
N PRO A 66 -26.41 -15.77 14.28
CA PRO A 66 -25.98 -14.38 14.27
C PRO A 66 -24.45 -14.40 14.38
N SER A 67 -23.77 -13.90 13.35
CA SER A 67 -22.32 -13.95 13.32
C SER A 67 -21.81 -13.07 14.46
N VAL A 68 -21.17 -13.70 15.45
CA VAL A 68 -20.54 -13.04 16.60
C VAL A 68 -19.61 -11.90 16.16
N PHE A 69 -19.07 -12.00 14.94
CA PHE A 69 -18.29 -10.99 14.23
C PHE A 69 -19.03 -9.64 14.03
N VAL A 70 -20.31 -9.64 13.66
CA VAL A 70 -21.07 -8.41 13.38
C VAL A 70 -21.36 -7.62 14.66
N ASN A 71 -21.48 -8.32 15.80
CA ASN A 71 -21.81 -7.68 17.08
C ASN A 71 -20.57 -7.10 17.79
N ASN A 72 -19.37 -7.57 17.43
CA ASN A 72 -18.12 -7.15 18.07
C ASN A 72 -17.43 -5.96 17.37
N ASP A 73 -17.67 -5.74 16.07
CA ASP A 73 -17.06 -4.60 15.36
C ASP A 73 -17.91 -3.33 15.54
N PRO A 74 -17.33 -2.20 16.02
CA PRO A 74 -18.07 -0.95 16.22
C PRO A 74 -18.67 -0.40 14.93
N VAL A 75 -18.00 -0.60 13.78
CA VAL A 75 -18.45 -0.12 12.46
C VAL A 75 -19.69 -0.90 12.02
N LEU A 76 -19.65 -2.23 12.15
CA LEU A 76 -20.78 -3.08 11.76
C LEU A 76 -21.98 -2.87 12.67
N ARG A 77 -21.74 -2.68 13.98
CA ARG A 77 -22.77 -2.31 14.93
C ARG A 77 -23.40 -0.96 14.58
N GLN A 78 -22.59 0.05 14.24
CA GLN A 78 -23.09 1.36 13.85
C GLN A 78 -23.95 1.27 12.59
N VAL A 79 -23.51 0.53 11.56
CA VAL A 79 -24.29 0.31 10.33
C VAL A 79 -25.60 -0.42 10.62
N ALA A 80 -25.58 -1.44 11.47
CA ALA A 80 -26.76 -2.19 11.87
C ALA A 80 -27.79 -1.32 12.61
N GLN A 81 -27.32 -0.46 13.52
CA GLN A 81 -28.17 0.40 14.36
C GLN A 81 -28.74 1.58 13.57
N THR A 82 -27.88 2.30 12.85
CA THR A 82 -28.26 3.51 12.13
C THR A 82 -29.01 3.21 10.82
N ARG A 83 -28.82 2.00 10.26
CA ARG A 83 -29.26 1.64 8.90
C ARG A 83 -28.82 2.67 7.85
N GLN A 84 -27.69 3.33 8.10
CA GLN A 84 -27.07 4.27 7.18
C GLN A 84 -25.73 3.73 6.68
N PRO A 85 -25.35 4.06 5.44
CA PRO A 85 -24.05 3.67 4.92
C PRO A 85 -22.93 4.36 5.71
N VAL A 86 -21.92 3.61 6.15
CA VAL A 86 -20.75 4.15 6.85
C VAL A 86 -19.55 4.14 5.90
N THR A 87 -18.97 5.32 5.66
CA THR A 87 -17.75 5.42 4.85
C THR A 87 -16.55 5.02 5.68
N ILE A 88 -15.78 4.05 5.19
CA ILE A 88 -14.54 3.58 5.84
C ILE A 88 -13.29 4.09 5.14
N TYR A 89 -13.39 4.43 3.86
CA TYR A 89 -12.30 5.05 3.11
C TYR A 89 -12.82 6.12 2.15
N ARG A 90 -12.05 7.20 2.03
CA ARG A 90 -12.22 8.23 1.01
C ARG A 90 -10.86 8.66 0.47
N ALA A 91 -10.72 8.58 -0.85
CA ALA A 91 -9.50 8.96 -1.55
C ALA A 91 -9.15 10.45 -1.35
N PRO A 92 -7.85 10.81 -1.34
CA PRO A 92 -7.40 12.18 -1.17
C PRO A 92 -7.86 13.05 -2.35
N LYS A 93 -8.32 14.27 -2.05
CA LYS A 93 -8.75 15.25 -3.06
C LYS A 93 -7.57 16.09 -3.51
N ASN A 94 -6.85 15.66 -4.53
CA ASN A 94 -5.78 16.45 -5.13
C ASN A 94 -6.03 16.71 -6.62
N ARG A 95 -6.44 17.94 -6.95
CA ARG A 95 -6.76 18.36 -8.33
C ARG A 95 -5.54 18.31 -9.26
N TRP A 96 -4.35 18.51 -8.71
CA TRP A 96 -3.10 18.56 -9.46
C TRP A 96 -2.36 17.22 -9.52
N TYR A 97 -2.92 16.16 -8.93
CA TYR A 97 -2.27 14.86 -8.86
C TYR A 97 -1.94 14.31 -10.26
N TYR A 98 -2.92 14.28 -11.17
CA TYR A 98 -2.69 13.77 -12.52
C TYR A 98 -1.70 14.61 -13.31
N LEU A 99 -1.75 15.94 -13.19
CA LEU A 99 -0.78 16.81 -13.84
C LEU A 99 0.63 16.53 -13.34
N LYS A 100 0.81 16.35 -12.03
CA LYS A 100 2.12 16.02 -11.45
C LYS A 100 2.64 14.68 -11.93
N VAL A 101 1.82 13.63 -11.92
CA VAL A 101 2.23 12.28 -12.32
C VAL A 101 2.52 12.20 -13.82
N TYR A 102 1.65 12.72 -14.67
CA TYR A 102 1.88 12.69 -16.11
C TYR A 102 2.96 13.69 -16.55
N GLY A 103 3.08 14.84 -15.87
CA GLY A 103 4.15 15.79 -16.11
C GLY A 103 5.52 15.20 -15.78
N THR A 104 5.67 14.51 -14.64
CA THR A 104 6.93 13.83 -14.31
C THR A 104 7.21 12.65 -15.24
N ALA A 105 6.19 11.87 -15.62
CA ALA A 105 6.35 10.80 -16.59
C ALA A 105 6.82 11.32 -17.95
N ALA A 106 6.18 12.39 -18.46
CA ALA A 106 6.54 13.03 -19.72
C ALA A 106 7.96 13.63 -19.67
N LEU A 107 8.36 14.21 -18.54
CA LEU A 107 9.72 14.68 -18.31
C LEU A 107 10.73 13.53 -18.46
N TRP A 108 10.52 12.41 -17.78
CA TRP A 108 11.42 11.26 -17.86
C TRP A 108 11.48 10.64 -19.26
N ILE A 109 10.33 10.50 -19.92
CA ILE A 109 10.28 10.00 -21.31
C ILE A 109 11.00 10.97 -22.25
N GLY A 110 10.78 12.28 -22.10
CA GLY A 110 11.42 13.33 -22.89
C GLY A 110 12.93 13.36 -22.70
N THR A 111 13.41 13.28 -21.45
CA THR A 111 14.85 13.17 -21.14
C THR A 111 15.45 11.90 -21.74
N GLY A 112 14.74 10.77 -21.66
CA GLY A 112 15.20 9.51 -22.26
C GLY A 112 15.30 9.58 -23.78
N ALA A 113 14.27 10.13 -24.45
CA ALA A 113 14.27 10.34 -25.90
C ALA A 113 15.36 11.34 -26.33
N TYR A 114 15.56 12.42 -25.57
CA TYR A 114 16.63 13.37 -25.81
C TYR A 114 18.01 12.73 -25.65
N SER A 115 18.22 11.90 -24.63
CA SER A 115 19.48 11.15 -24.45
C SER A 115 19.79 10.25 -25.66
N ILE A 116 18.78 9.56 -26.20
CA ILE A 116 18.95 8.72 -27.39
C ILE A 116 19.28 9.59 -28.61
N LYS A 117 18.65 10.75 -28.78
CA LYS A 117 18.98 11.68 -29.87
C LYS A 117 20.40 12.24 -29.71
N PHE A 118 20.79 12.60 -28.50
CA PHE A 118 22.08 13.23 -28.19
C PHE A 118 23.26 12.32 -28.57
N GLN A 119 23.06 11.00 -28.63
CA GLN A 119 24.08 10.07 -29.12
C GLN A 119 24.59 10.45 -30.53
N ASP A 120 23.72 11.02 -31.38
CA ASP A 120 24.03 11.40 -32.75
C ASP A 120 24.80 12.71 -32.82
N ASP A 121 24.56 13.62 -31.86
CA ASP A 121 25.30 14.89 -31.77
C ASP A 121 26.75 14.66 -31.31
N VAL A 122 27.01 13.59 -30.55
CA VAL A 122 28.35 13.25 -30.04
C VAL A 122 29.12 12.35 -31.02
N LYS A 123 28.50 11.85 -32.09
CA LYS A 123 29.12 10.87 -33.01
C LYS A 123 30.35 11.39 -33.74
N ASP A 124 30.41 12.71 -33.98
CA ASP A 124 31.43 13.35 -34.82
C ASP A 124 32.61 13.90 -34.00
N LEU A 125 32.58 13.78 -32.66
CA LEU A 125 33.70 14.15 -31.81
C LEU A 125 34.86 13.15 -31.98
N LYS A 126 36.02 13.65 -32.40
CA LYS A 126 37.27 12.89 -32.39
C LYS A 126 37.66 12.58 -30.93
N ASP A 127 38.19 11.37 -30.71
CA ASP A 127 38.62 10.83 -29.41
C ASP A 127 37.51 10.41 -28.42
N LEU A 128 36.30 10.16 -28.90
CA LEU A 128 35.23 9.62 -28.06
C LEU A 128 35.42 8.12 -27.80
N ALA A 129 35.45 7.72 -26.53
CA ALA A 129 35.48 6.30 -26.15
C ALA A 129 34.25 5.54 -26.67
N PHE A 130 34.47 4.32 -27.17
CA PHE A 130 33.44 3.53 -27.87
C PHE A 130 32.18 3.25 -27.03
N PHE A 131 32.29 3.22 -25.71
CA PHE A 131 31.18 2.92 -24.79
C PHE A 131 30.25 4.11 -24.56
N ILE A 132 30.66 5.34 -24.88
CA ILE A 132 29.90 6.55 -24.55
C ILE A 132 28.57 6.58 -25.33
N ARG A 133 28.59 6.24 -26.62
CA ARG A 133 27.38 6.23 -27.46
C ARG A 133 26.36 5.18 -27.02
N PRO A 134 26.74 3.89 -26.84
CA PRO A 134 25.83 2.89 -26.27
C PRO A 134 25.29 3.29 -24.89
N THR A 135 26.08 3.98 -24.07
CA THR A 135 25.65 4.42 -22.73
C THR A 135 24.47 5.37 -22.81
N TYR A 136 24.49 6.38 -23.69
CA TYR A 136 23.37 7.30 -23.90
C TYR A 136 22.08 6.60 -24.34
N VAL A 137 22.19 5.54 -25.14
CA VAL A 137 21.05 4.72 -25.55
C VAL A 137 20.49 3.93 -24.39
N VAL A 138 21.35 3.21 -23.66
CA VAL A 138 20.92 2.38 -22.52
C VAL A 138 20.28 3.22 -21.43
N VAL A 139 20.91 4.34 -21.07
CA VAL A 139 20.37 5.30 -20.08
C VAL A 139 19.06 5.90 -20.59
N GLY A 140 19.00 6.27 -21.86
CA GLY A 140 17.79 6.81 -22.48
C GLY A 140 16.60 5.84 -22.43
N ILE A 141 16.82 4.57 -22.77
CA ILE A 141 15.80 3.51 -22.66
C ILE A 141 15.38 3.33 -21.20
N GLY A 142 16.33 3.35 -20.26
CA GLY A 142 16.05 3.27 -18.82
C GLY A 142 15.08 4.37 -18.35
N PHE A 143 15.30 5.61 -18.75
CA PHE A 143 14.40 6.73 -18.43
C PHE A 143 13.01 6.59 -19.06
N ILE A 144 12.91 6.10 -20.30
CA ILE A 144 11.63 5.83 -20.96
C ILE A 144 10.84 4.76 -20.19
N ILE A 145 11.51 3.68 -19.74
CA ILE A 145 10.88 2.62 -18.94
C ILE A 145 10.36 3.18 -17.62
N ILE A 146 11.17 3.98 -16.91
CA ILE A 146 10.77 4.60 -15.64
C ILE A 146 9.56 5.53 -15.86
N GLY A 147 9.60 6.39 -16.88
CA GLY A 147 8.49 7.28 -17.19
C GLY A 147 7.21 6.51 -17.54
N SER A 148 7.31 5.45 -18.33
CA SER A 148 6.20 4.56 -18.66
C SER A 148 5.62 3.86 -17.43
N TYR A 149 6.48 3.43 -16.50
CA TYR A 149 6.04 2.87 -15.23
C TYR A 149 5.26 3.88 -14.37
N ILE A 150 5.71 5.14 -14.32
CA ILE A 150 5.01 6.23 -13.60
C ILE A 150 3.61 6.47 -14.19
N CYS A 151 3.43 6.38 -15.52
CA CYS A 151 2.12 6.49 -16.17
C CYS A 151 1.09 5.47 -15.69
N THR A 152 1.51 4.33 -15.11
CA THR A 152 0.59 3.31 -14.58
C THR A 152 0.17 3.53 -13.12
N ALA A 153 0.74 4.54 -12.44
CA ALA A 153 0.39 4.87 -11.05
C ALA A 153 -1.09 5.25 -10.84
N PRO A 154 -1.77 6.04 -11.71
CA PRO A 154 -3.13 6.51 -11.48
C PRO A 154 -4.22 5.52 -11.92
N VAL A 155 -3.85 4.37 -12.49
CA VAL A 155 -4.77 3.31 -12.98
C VAL A 155 -5.31 2.47 -11.82
N ASN A 156 -6.56 2.01 -11.95
CA ASN A 156 -7.30 1.15 -11.02
C ASN A 156 -7.36 1.69 -9.58
N ARG A 157 -7.82 2.92 -9.40
CA ARG A 157 -7.94 3.56 -8.07
C ARG A 157 -9.35 3.44 -7.50
N MET A 158 -9.45 3.13 -6.22
CA MET A 158 -10.68 3.21 -5.44
C MET A 158 -10.87 4.64 -4.93
N ARG A 159 -12.08 5.19 -5.06
CA ARG A 159 -12.43 6.55 -4.64
C ARG A 159 -13.08 6.58 -3.27
N ALA A 160 -13.94 5.61 -3.00
CA ALA A 160 -14.63 5.48 -1.73
C ALA A 160 -14.93 4.01 -1.44
N LEU A 161 -14.86 3.65 -0.17
CA LEU A 161 -15.29 2.36 0.36
C LEU A 161 -16.28 2.62 1.47
N GLU A 162 -17.46 2.02 1.36
CA GLU A 162 -18.55 2.21 2.30
C GLU A 162 -19.14 0.86 2.68
N VAL A 163 -19.55 0.72 3.93
CA VAL A 163 -20.30 -0.44 4.42
C VAL A 163 -21.78 -0.10 4.36
N LEU A 164 -22.55 -0.93 3.66
CA LEU A 164 -23.99 -0.80 3.51
C LEU A 164 -24.73 -1.71 4.48
N PRO A 165 -25.83 -1.20 5.08
CA PRO A 165 -26.73 -2.03 5.86
C PRO A 165 -27.48 -3.00 4.94
N SER A 166 -27.89 -4.12 5.52
CA SER A 166 -28.79 -5.03 4.85
C SER A 166 -30.21 -4.46 4.82
N ILE A 167 -30.74 -4.22 3.61
CA ILE A 167 -32.07 -3.62 3.44
C ILE A 167 -33.19 -4.65 3.70
N HIS A 168 -32.92 -5.95 3.54
CA HIS A 168 -33.93 -7.03 3.63
C HIS A 168 -33.47 -8.22 4.49
N GLY A 169 -32.62 -8.01 5.50
CA GLY A 169 -32.13 -9.09 6.36
C GLY A 169 -31.08 -10.03 5.71
N GLY A 170 -30.62 -9.74 4.49
CA GLY A 170 -29.44 -10.35 3.88
C GLY A 170 -28.10 -9.97 4.55
N PRO A 171 -26.95 -10.43 4.03
CA PRO A 171 -25.65 -10.05 4.56
C PRO A 171 -25.36 -8.56 4.31
N MET A 172 -24.59 -7.94 5.22
CA MET A 172 -24.05 -6.59 4.97
C MET A 172 -23.14 -6.62 3.74
N GLN A 173 -23.08 -5.49 3.02
CA GLN A 173 -22.34 -5.37 1.76
C GLN A 173 -21.36 -4.21 1.81
N LEU A 174 -20.26 -4.34 1.07
CA LEU A 174 -19.30 -3.30 0.80
C LEU A 174 -19.65 -2.66 -0.55
N ARG A 175 -19.79 -1.33 -0.54
CA ARG A 175 -19.93 -0.50 -1.73
C ARG A 175 -18.61 0.16 -2.03
N MET A 176 -18.05 -0.18 -3.19
CA MET A 176 -16.79 0.33 -3.68
C MET A 176 -17.04 1.22 -4.89
N THR A 177 -16.69 2.50 -4.77
CA THR A 177 -16.69 3.41 -5.92
C THR A 177 -15.29 3.41 -6.53
N VAL A 178 -15.14 2.82 -7.71
CA VAL A 178 -13.85 2.58 -8.37
C VAL A 178 -13.74 3.29 -9.71
N ARG A 179 -12.51 3.56 -10.12
CA ARG A 179 -12.18 4.17 -11.42
C ARG A 179 -10.98 3.44 -12.03
N SER A 180 -11.19 2.80 -13.19
CA SER A 180 -10.15 2.05 -13.89
C SER A 180 -9.07 2.95 -14.50
N ALA A 181 -9.44 4.06 -15.12
CA ALA A 181 -8.50 5.04 -15.65
C ALA A 181 -8.89 6.48 -15.30
N PRO A 182 -7.95 7.45 -15.28
CA PRO A 182 -8.21 8.80 -14.80
C PRO A 182 -9.40 9.52 -15.45
N TRP A 183 -9.67 9.22 -16.72
CA TRP A 183 -10.73 9.84 -17.52
C TRP A 183 -11.96 8.94 -17.70
N THR A 184 -11.97 7.73 -17.14
CA THR A 184 -13.14 6.85 -17.21
C THR A 184 -14.18 7.25 -16.17
N LYS A 185 -15.44 6.95 -16.46
CA LYS A 185 -16.53 7.11 -15.51
C LYS A 185 -16.31 6.21 -14.30
N GLU A 186 -16.80 6.66 -13.15
CA GLU A 186 -16.79 5.85 -11.93
C GLU A 186 -17.80 4.73 -12.03
N ARG A 187 -17.39 3.55 -11.54
CA ARG A 187 -18.22 2.35 -11.45
C ARG A 187 -18.39 2.02 -9.97
N VAL A 188 -19.60 1.60 -9.60
CA VAL A 188 -19.87 1.08 -8.25
C VAL A 188 -19.83 -0.44 -8.33
N VAL A 189 -19.04 -1.04 -7.44
CA VAL A 189 -18.93 -2.49 -7.27
C VAL A 189 -19.46 -2.83 -5.88
N PHE A 190 -20.29 -3.87 -5.82
CA PHE A 190 -20.84 -4.40 -4.56
C PHE A 190 -20.21 -5.75 -4.27
N ALA A 191 -19.81 -5.96 -3.02
CA ALA A 191 -19.29 -7.22 -2.54
C ALA A 191 -19.90 -7.55 -1.17
N ASN A 192 -20.10 -8.82 -0.85
CA ASN A 192 -20.48 -9.22 0.50
C ASN A 192 -19.29 -9.07 1.45
N LEU A 193 -19.53 -8.82 2.74
CA LEU A 193 -18.44 -8.84 3.72
C LEU A 193 -17.75 -10.21 3.73
N GLY A 194 -16.41 -10.19 3.72
CA GLY A 194 -15.56 -11.37 3.63
C GLY A 194 -15.24 -11.85 2.21
N GLY A 195 -15.83 -11.25 1.17
CA GLY A 195 -15.46 -11.51 -0.23
C GLY A 195 -14.18 -10.81 -0.68
N PRO A 196 -14.02 -9.51 -0.39
CA PRO A 196 -12.78 -8.79 -0.71
C PRO A 196 -11.60 -9.26 0.14
N THR A 197 -10.40 -9.28 -0.44
CA THR A 197 -9.13 -9.47 0.27
C THR A 197 -8.23 -8.25 0.07
N ILE A 198 -7.32 -8.00 1.02
CA ILE A 198 -6.35 -6.91 0.94
C ILE A 198 -4.92 -7.46 0.90
N SER A 199 -4.07 -6.88 0.07
CA SER A 199 -2.69 -7.35 -0.09
C SER A 199 -1.81 -7.06 1.12
N GLU A 200 -2.04 -5.91 1.78
CA GLU A 200 -1.23 -5.41 2.90
C GLU A 200 -2.15 -4.62 3.84
N LYS A 201 -1.89 -4.70 5.14
CA LYS A 201 -2.63 -3.93 6.15
C LYS A 201 -2.39 -2.42 5.99
N THR A 202 -3.45 -1.65 6.12
CA THR A 202 -3.46 -0.20 5.88
C THR A 202 -2.91 0.61 7.05
N ASN A 203 -3.15 0.17 8.29
CA ASN A 203 -2.70 0.89 9.49
C ASN A 203 -1.16 1.12 9.53
N PRO A 204 -0.28 0.10 9.37
CA PRO A 204 1.16 0.34 9.41
C PRO A 204 1.63 1.29 8.28
N MET A 205 0.96 1.27 7.13
CA MET A 205 1.25 2.19 6.03
C MET A 205 0.86 3.64 6.39
N VAL A 206 -0.27 3.82 7.08
CA VAL A 206 -0.72 5.14 7.57
C VAL A 206 0.23 5.66 8.64
N GLU A 207 0.65 4.83 9.60
CA GLU A 207 1.61 5.21 10.64
C GLU A 207 2.93 5.70 10.02
N GLU A 208 3.49 4.96 9.06
CA GLU A 208 4.70 5.38 8.35
C GLU A 208 4.51 6.69 7.55
N LEU A 209 3.35 6.88 6.92
CA LEU A 209 3.04 8.13 6.21
C LEU A 209 2.93 9.32 7.17
N MET A 210 2.33 9.12 8.35
CA MET A 210 2.24 10.14 9.39
C MET A 210 3.60 10.49 9.97
N GLU A 211 4.48 9.50 10.17
CA GLU A 211 5.86 9.73 10.60
C GLU A 211 6.66 10.51 9.56
N ALA A 212 6.52 10.17 8.28
CA ALA A 212 7.15 10.91 7.19
C ALA A 212 6.63 12.36 7.08
N GLU A 213 5.34 12.58 7.30
CA GLU A 213 4.77 13.93 7.34
C GLU A 213 5.26 14.73 8.56
N ARG A 214 5.39 14.08 9.72
CA ARG A 214 5.96 14.69 10.93
C ARG A 214 7.42 15.12 10.71
N ALA A 215 8.24 14.24 10.12
CA ALA A 215 9.63 14.56 9.78
C ALA A 215 9.76 15.72 8.78
N ARG A 216 8.81 15.84 7.84
CA ARG A 216 8.74 16.96 6.89
C ARG A 216 8.37 18.29 7.53
N LYS A 217 7.49 18.27 8.53
CA LYS A 217 7.01 19.48 9.23
C LYS A 217 7.95 19.95 10.34
N GLN A 218 8.90 19.11 10.77
CA GLN A 218 9.88 19.50 11.78
C GLN A 218 10.68 20.72 11.31
N SER A 219 10.71 21.76 12.15
CA SER A 219 11.43 22.99 11.81
C SER A 219 12.93 22.81 12.05
N VAL A 220 13.71 23.20 11.04
CA VAL A 220 15.18 23.11 11.05
C VAL A 220 15.80 24.04 12.09
N PHE A 221 15.07 25.11 12.45
CA PHE A 221 15.48 26.13 13.41
C PHE A 221 15.18 25.76 14.88
N GLN A 222 14.43 24.69 15.13
CA GLN A 222 14.06 24.34 16.49
C GLN A 222 15.29 24.00 17.32
N GLY A 223 15.47 24.75 18.42
CA GLY A 223 16.57 24.53 19.36
C GLY A 223 17.90 25.19 19.00
N LEU A 224 18.01 25.98 17.91
CA LEU A 224 19.26 26.72 17.60
C LEU A 224 19.30 28.15 18.17
N GLU A 225 18.33 28.52 19.02
CA GLU A 225 18.16 29.90 19.50
C GLU A 225 19.29 30.34 20.46
N HIS A 226 19.98 29.39 21.09
CA HIS A 226 21.03 29.63 22.08
C HIS A 226 22.45 29.60 21.50
N GLU A 227 22.60 29.35 20.20
CA GLU A 227 23.89 29.22 19.54
C GLU A 227 24.41 30.54 18.94
N SER A 228 25.73 30.64 18.80
CA SER A 228 26.36 31.75 18.10
C SER A 228 25.95 31.80 16.62
N ILE A 229 25.95 32.98 15.99
CA ILE A 229 25.46 33.18 14.62
C ILE A 229 26.15 32.26 13.60
N ILE A 230 27.45 32.03 13.76
CA ILE A 230 28.25 31.19 12.84
C ILE A 230 27.87 29.72 13.02
N THR A 231 27.87 29.22 14.26
CA THR A 231 27.46 27.84 14.59
C THR A 231 26.03 27.58 14.12
N ARG A 232 25.12 28.51 14.43
CA ARG A 232 23.71 28.43 14.02
C ARG A 232 23.55 28.33 12.52
N SER A 233 24.33 29.08 11.74
CA SER A 233 24.24 29.07 10.28
C SER A 233 24.78 27.76 9.69
N TRP A 234 25.86 27.23 10.26
CA TRP A 234 26.42 25.94 9.87
C TRP A 234 25.48 24.79 10.21
N GLU A 235 24.98 24.74 11.45
CA GLU A 235 24.03 23.73 11.91
C GLU A 235 22.73 23.77 11.11
N TYR A 236 22.21 24.97 10.86
CA TYR A 236 21.05 25.15 9.99
C TYR A 236 21.28 24.55 8.60
N SER A 237 22.43 24.84 7.99
CA SER A 237 22.76 24.35 6.65
C SER A 237 22.86 22.83 6.64
N ALA A 238 23.53 22.24 7.63
CA ALA A 238 23.66 20.79 7.77
C ALA A 238 22.29 20.11 7.97
N ARG A 239 21.46 20.64 8.88
CA ARG A 239 20.10 20.13 9.13
C ARG A 239 19.18 20.31 7.92
N TRP A 240 19.32 21.41 7.18
CA TRP A 240 18.57 21.66 5.95
C TRP A 240 18.94 20.66 4.86
N VAL A 241 20.24 20.45 4.61
CA VAL A 241 20.71 19.44 3.64
C VAL A 241 20.21 18.06 4.05
N HIS A 242 20.35 17.69 5.33
CA HIS A 242 19.85 16.41 5.84
C HIS A 242 18.34 16.27 5.64
N GLN A 243 17.55 17.30 5.96
CA GLN A 243 16.11 17.28 5.76
C GLN A 243 15.73 17.13 4.28
N LYS A 244 16.42 17.84 3.37
CA LYS A 244 16.18 17.71 1.92
C LYS A 244 16.56 16.34 1.40
N TRP A 245 17.68 15.78 1.85
CA TRP A 245 18.12 14.44 1.50
C TRP A 245 17.12 13.38 1.97
N THR A 246 16.73 13.41 3.24
CA THR A 246 15.72 12.50 3.81
C THR A 246 14.38 12.64 3.09
N ASN A 247 13.94 13.87 2.79
CA ASN A 247 12.71 14.11 2.04
C ASN A 247 12.76 13.55 0.61
N PHE A 248 13.92 13.62 -0.04
CA PHE A 248 14.13 13.01 -1.35
C PHE A 248 13.97 11.49 -1.27
N PHE A 249 14.64 10.80 -0.35
CA PHE A 249 14.53 9.34 -0.21
C PHE A 249 13.13 8.89 0.19
N LEU A 250 12.45 9.61 1.09
CA LEU A 250 11.05 9.33 1.43
C LEU A 250 10.14 9.50 0.20
N SER A 251 10.31 10.58 -0.55
CA SER A 251 9.52 10.81 -1.77
C SER A 251 9.81 9.76 -2.84
N PHE A 252 11.07 9.32 -2.97
CA PHE A 252 11.48 8.25 -3.84
C PHE A 252 10.85 6.92 -3.43
N LYS A 253 10.91 6.55 -2.14
CA LYS A 253 10.22 5.36 -1.58
C LYS A 253 8.73 5.38 -1.94
N PHE A 254 8.02 6.46 -1.65
CA PHE A 254 6.59 6.55 -1.92
C PHE A 254 6.25 6.53 -3.41
N ALA A 255 7.05 7.18 -4.26
CA ALA A 255 6.78 7.25 -5.69
C ALA A 255 7.13 5.95 -6.44
N VAL A 256 8.31 5.38 -6.17
CA VAL A 256 8.86 4.24 -6.93
C VAL A 256 8.32 2.92 -6.38
N LEU A 257 8.40 2.70 -5.07
CA LEU A 257 7.90 1.48 -4.42
C LEU A 257 6.38 1.48 -4.29
N ARG A 258 5.71 2.61 -4.63
CA ARG A 258 4.27 2.80 -4.44
C ARG A 258 3.82 2.57 -3.00
N PHE A 259 4.73 2.84 -2.07
CA PHE A 259 4.45 2.73 -0.65
C PHE A 259 3.36 3.73 -0.27
N GLY A 260 2.41 3.30 0.55
CA GLY A 260 1.16 4.03 0.81
C GLY A 260 -0.01 3.65 -0.10
N ILE A 261 0.13 2.63 -0.97
CA ILE A 261 -0.95 2.11 -1.79
C ILE A 261 -1.22 0.64 -1.48
N ALA A 262 -2.31 0.35 -0.76
CA ALA A 262 -2.78 -1.01 -0.54
C ALA A 262 -3.61 -1.49 -1.75
N LYS A 263 -3.60 -2.79 -2.07
CA LYS A 263 -4.43 -3.37 -3.14
C LYS A 263 -5.54 -4.19 -2.52
N VAL A 264 -6.78 -3.92 -2.91
CA VAL A 264 -7.94 -4.71 -2.56
C VAL A 264 -8.38 -5.50 -3.77
N GLU A 265 -8.45 -6.82 -3.64
CA GLU A 265 -8.94 -7.71 -4.67
C GLU A 265 -10.43 -7.99 -4.46
N VAL A 266 -11.23 -7.72 -5.48
CA VAL A 266 -12.67 -7.97 -5.50
C VAL A 266 -13.04 -8.62 -6.82
N GLN A 267 -13.63 -9.82 -6.76
CA GLN A 267 -14.10 -10.54 -7.96
C GLN A 267 -12.98 -10.75 -9.01
N GLY A 268 -11.73 -10.95 -8.57
CA GLY A 268 -10.56 -11.11 -9.45
C GLY A 268 -9.99 -9.81 -10.02
N GLU A 269 -10.56 -8.64 -9.69
CA GLU A 269 -10.04 -7.33 -10.06
C GLU A 269 -9.30 -6.67 -8.88
N LYS A 270 -8.07 -6.19 -9.11
CA LYS A 270 -7.25 -5.52 -8.09
C LYS A 270 -7.41 -3.99 -8.16
N TRP A 271 -7.89 -3.41 -7.06
CA TRP A 271 -8.15 -1.98 -6.89
C TRP A 271 -7.21 -1.37 -5.86
N LYS A 272 -6.63 -0.22 -6.18
CA LYS A 272 -5.67 0.49 -5.34
C LYS A 272 -6.39 1.42 -4.36
N ILE A 273 -6.10 1.28 -3.08
CA ILE A 273 -6.47 2.20 -1.99
C ILE A 273 -5.24 3.06 -1.67
N ASP A 274 -5.41 4.37 -1.72
CA ASP A 274 -4.38 5.35 -1.36
C ASP A 274 -4.49 5.70 0.14
N CYS A 275 -3.53 5.22 0.94
CA CYS A 275 -3.50 5.38 2.40
C CYS A 275 -3.23 6.82 2.86
N SER A 276 -2.89 7.74 1.95
CA SER A 276 -2.79 9.18 2.26
C SER A 276 -4.15 9.89 2.31
N GLY A 277 -5.23 9.17 1.98
CA GLY A 277 -6.60 9.67 2.06
C GLY A 277 -7.16 9.73 3.47
N TRP A 278 -8.48 9.88 3.56
CA TRP A 278 -9.19 9.72 4.83
C TRP A 278 -9.54 8.25 5.02
N LEU A 279 -9.07 7.66 6.12
CA LEU A 279 -9.38 6.31 6.55
C LEU A 279 -10.03 6.36 7.92
N LEU A 280 -11.07 5.54 8.12
CA LEU A 280 -11.70 5.41 9.42
C LEU A 280 -10.73 4.72 10.40
N GLU A 281 -10.56 5.31 11.58
CA GLU A 281 -9.62 4.83 12.62
C GLU A 281 -8.19 4.60 12.09
N ASP A 282 -7.69 5.51 11.25
CA ASP A 282 -6.35 5.43 10.65
C ASP A 282 -6.09 4.12 9.89
N GLY A 283 -7.14 3.50 9.34
CA GLY A 283 -7.06 2.25 8.57
C GLY A 283 -7.40 1.00 9.38
N LYS A 284 -7.47 1.07 10.71
CA LYS A 284 -7.81 -0.07 11.58
C LYS A 284 -9.17 -0.68 11.25
N ALA A 285 -10.14 0.16 10.87
CA ALA A 285 -11.45 -0.32 10.46
C ALA A 285 -11.39 -1.21 9.19
N ILE A 286 -10.57 -0.83 8.20
CA ILE A 286 -10.40 -1.62 6.98
C ILE A 286 -9.69 -2.93 7.29
N ASP A 287 -8.65 -2.88 8.11
CA ASP A 287 -7.82 -4.03 8.48
C ASP A 287 -8.58 -5.11 9.24
N ARG A 288 -9.63 -4.72 10.00
CA ARG A 288 -10.56 -5.64 10.68
C ARG A 288 -11.61 -6.22 9.74
N LEU A 289 -12.14 -5.41 8.83
CA LEU A 289 -13.27 -5.78 7.97
C LEU A 289 -12.85 -6.59 6.73
N ILE A 290 -11.63 -6.38 6.24
CA ILE A 290 -11.09 -7.04 5.05
C ILE A 290 -9.93 -7.95 5.45
N PRO A 291 -10.05 -9.28 5.24
CA PRO A 291 -8.96 -10.21 5.51
C PRO A 291 -7.78 -9.97 4.57
N GLU A 292 -6.59 -10.30 5.04
CA GLU A 292 -5.37 -10.26 4.23
C GLU A 292 -5.33 -11.49 3.31
N GLU A 293 -4.85 -11.29 2.07
CA GLU A 293 -4.65 -12.36 1.06
C GLU A 293 -3.56 -13.36 1.48
#